data_AF-A0A2R7YA31-F1
#
_entry.id   AF-A0A2R7YA31-F1
#
_cell.length_a   1.000
_cell.length_b   1.000
_cell.length_c   1.000
_cell.angle_alpha   90.00
_cell.angle_beta   90.00
_cell.angle_gamma   90.00
#
_symmetry.space_group_name_H-M   'P 1'
#
loop_
_entity.id
_entity.type
_entity.pdbx_description
1 polymer ?
#
loop_
_entity_poly.entity_id
_entity_poly.type
_entity_poly.pdbx_seq_one_letter_code
_entity_poly.pdbx_strand_id
1 'polypeptide(L)'
;MKYVGVERRRKGQRLYYYAVHRERSSGELKVKKCYLGAEEYAYVGQMHAKEGLALKGLLDRGRAVDYLLSLLGYVERAELDREQASALVERLEEVTELLRKRLGKYHTFVVPAGQRTQP
;
A
#
# COMPACT_ATOMS: atom_id res chain seq x y z
N MET A 1 19.10 1.34 19.62
CA MET A 1 19.34 1.21 18.16
C MET A 1 18.59 2.30 17.36
N LYS A 2 19.29 3.09 16.54
CA LYS A 2 18.72 4.16 15.69
C LYS A 2 18.48 3.68 14.25
N TYR A 3 17.31 3.93 13.68
CA TYR A 3 17.05 3.72 12.25
C TYR A 3 17.85 4.72 11.40
N VAL A 4 18.48 4.22 10.33
CA VAL A 4 19.43 5.01 9.52
C VAL A 4 19.06 5.03 8.04
N GLY A 5 18.24 4.09 7.57
CA GLY A 5 17.79 4.07 6.19
C GLY A 5 17.39 2.69 5.70
N VAL A 6 17.11 2.62 4.40
CA VAL A 6 16.80 1.37 3.70
C VAL A 6 17.98 0.97 2.82
N GLU A 7 18.39 -0.28 2.92
CA GLU A 7 19.34 -0.91 2.01
C GLU A 7 18.60 -1.73 0.96
N ARG A 8 19.00 -1.58 -0.31
CA ARG A 8 18.49 -2.36 -1.45
C ARG A 8 19.49 -3.46 -1.79
N ARG A 9 19.04 -4.71 -1.85
CA ARG A 9 19.88 -5.86 -2.18
C ARG A 9 19.29 -6.64 -3.34
N ARG A 10 20.05 -6.77 -4.43
CA ARG A 10 19.68 -7.60 -5.58
C ARG A 10 20.21 -9.02 -5.39
N LYS A 11 19.38 -10.04 -5.65
CA LYS A 11 19.78 -11.46 -5.71
C LYS A 11 19.14 -12.08 -6.95
N GLY A 12 19.97 -12.34 -7.97
CA GLY A 12 19.47 -12.66 -9.32
C GLY A 12 18.64 -11.50 -9.87
N GLN A 13 17.44 -11.81 -10.37
CA GLN A 13 16.50 -10.80 -10.89
C GLN A 13 15.67 -10.10 -9.78
N ARG A 14 15.73 -10.58 -8.53
CA ARG A 14 14.88 -10.09 -7.44
C ARG A 14 15.56 -9.00 -6.63
N LEU A 15 14.77 -8.03 -6.19
CA LEU A 15 15.21 -6.96 -5.32
C LEU A 15 14.57 -7.09 -3.93
N TYR A 16 15.38 -6.87 -2.90
CA TYR A 16 15.02 -7.02 -1.49
C TYR A 16 15.39 -5.76 -0.72
N TYR A 17 14.58 -5.43 0.27
CA TYR A 17 14.74 -4.24 1.08
C TYR A 17 15.02 -4.60 2.54
N TYR A 18 15.89 -3.83 3.18
CA TYR A 18 16.24 -4.00 4.59
C TYR A 18 16.28 -2.65 5.30
N ALA A 19 15.61 -2.52 6.44
CA ALA A 19 15.79 -1.40 7.36
C ALA A 19 17.12 -1.58 8.09
N VAL A 20 17.99 -0.58 7.99
CA VAL A 20 19.29 -0.58 8.65
C VAL A 20 19.17 0.21 9.96
N HIS A 21 19.49 -0.46 11.06
CA HIS A 21 19.58 0.11 12.39
C HIS A 21 21.04 0.12 12.83
N ARG A 22 21.52 1.23 13.38
CA ARG A 22 22.87 1.35 13.94
C ARG A 22 22.79 1.69 15.42
N GLU A 23 23.73 1.15 16.18
CA GLU A 23 23.93 1.46 17.58
C GLU A 23 25.43 1.50 17.86
N ARG A 24 25.89 2.53 18.55
CA ARG A 24 27.23 2.56 19.12
C ARG A 24 27.11 2.16 20.58
N SER A 25 27.76 1.08 20.95
CA SER A 25 27.90 0.63 22.34
C SER A 25 29.37 0.35 22.60
N SER A 26 29.96 0.96 23.63
CA SER A 26 31.32 0.64 24.09
C SER A 26 32.41 0.81 23.00
N GLY A 27 32.25 1.78 22.09
CA GLY A 27 33.19 2.02 20.99
C GLY A 27 32.97 1.16 19.73
N GLU A 28 32.17 0.09 19.82
CA GLU A 28 31.86 -0.78 18.69
C GLU A 28 30.57 -0.34 17.98
N LEU A 29 30.58 -0.33 16.65
CA LEU A 29 29.40 -0.04 15.83
C LEU A 29 28.65 -1.33 15.51
N LYS A 30 27.49 -1.53 16.15
CA LYS A 30 26.58 -2.63 15.82
C LYS A 30 25.61 -2.20 14.73
N VAL A 31 25.52 -3.01 13.67
CA VAL A 31 24.58 -2.82 12.56
C VAL A 31 23.60 -3.99 12.53
N LYS A 32 22.30 -3.70 12.65
CA LYS A 32 21.22 -4.67 12.48
C LYS A 32 20.42 -4.35 11.22
N LYS A 33 20.16 -5.38 10.41
CA LYS A 33 19.34 -5.27 9.21
C LYS A 33 18.03 -6.03 9.42
N CYS A 34 16.91 -5.33 9.38
CA CYS A 34 15.57 -5.92 9.48
C CYS A 34 14.98 -6.06 8.08
N TYR A 35 14.57 -7.26 7.69
CA TYR A 35 14.02 -7.51 6.36
C TYR A 35 12.68 -6.79 6.16
N LEU A 36 12.58 -5.97 5.12
CA LEU A 36 11.38 -5.22 4.74
C LEU A 36 10.65 -5.84 3.53
N GLY A 37 11.03 -7.06 3.14
CA GLY A 37 10.38 -7.74 2.03
C GLY A 37 11.08 -7.56 0.69
N ALA A 38 10.59 -8.31 -0.29
CA ALA A 38 10.96 -8.17 -1.68
C ALA A 38 10.23 -6.98 -2.31
N GLU A 39 10.75 -6.46 -3.42
CA GLU A 39 10.02 -5.52 -4.27
C GLU A 39 8.72 -6.14 -4.80
N GLU A 40 8.81 -7.40 -5.23
CA GLU A 40 7.71 -8.19 -5.74
C GLU A 40 7.77 -9.62 -5.19
N TYR A 41 6.61 -10.20 -4.87
CA TYR A 41 6.49 -11.57 -4.38
C TYR A 41 5.94 -12.50 -5.48
N ALA A 42 6.76 -12.77 -6.51
CA ALA A 42 6.34 -13.54 -7.69
C ALA A 42 5.68 -14.91 -7.36
N TYR A 43 6.28 -15.71 -6.47
CA TYR A 43 5.74 -17.03 -6.14
C TYR A 43 4.42 -16.97 -5.37
N VAL A 44 4.29 -16.03 -4.42
CA VAL A 44 3.04 -15.90 -3.65
C VAL A 44 1.95 -15.26 -4.50
N GLY A 45 2.30 -14.33 -5.39
CA GLY A 45 1.38 -13.78 -6.37
C GLY A 45 0.80 -14.84 -7.30
N GLN A 46 1.60 -15.83 -7.73
CA GLN A 46 1.09 -16.97 -8.51
C GLN A 46 0.02 -17.77 -7.76
N MET A 47 0.14 -17.92 -6.44
CA MET A 47 -0.86 -18.62 -5.63
C MET A 47 -2.18 -17.86 -5.51
N HIS A 48 -2.18 -16.55 -5.77
CA HIS A 48 -3.36 -15.69 -5.73
C HIS A 48 -3.77 -15.16 -7.11
N ALA A 49 -3.38 -15.86 -8.16
CA ALA A 49 -3.69 -15.46 -9.53
C ALA A 49 -5.20 -15.42 -9.79
N LYS A 50 -5.99 -16.26 -9.11
CA LYS A 50 -7.45 -16.30 -9.23
C LYS A 50 -8.11 -15.01 -8.73
N GLU A 51 -7.56 -14.46 -7.65
CA GLU A 51 -7.97 -13.21 -7.01
C GLU A 51 -7.37 -11.97 -7.70
N GLY A 52 -6.47 -12.17 -8.67
CA GLY A 52 -5.79 -11.08 -9.37
C GLY A 52 -4.74 -10.34 -8.53
N LEU A 53 -4.30 -10.92 -7.40
CA LEU A 53 -3.38 -10.25 -6.48
C LEU A 53 -1.93 -10.32 -6.96
N ALA A 54 -1.38 -9.17 -7.34
CA ALA A 54 0.05 -8.99 -7.56
C ALA A 54 0.70 -8.45 -6.27
N LEU A 55 1.16 -9.34 -5.39
CA LEU A 55 1.72 -8.94 -4.09
C LEU A 55 3.06 -8.19 -4.21
N LYS A 56 3.05 -6.97 -3.66
CA LYS A 56 4.13 -5.97 -3.65
C LYS A 56 4.81 -5.84 -2.28
N GLY A 57 6.03 -5.32 -2.30
CA GLY A 57 6.83 -5.03 -1.11
C GLY A 57 6.22 -4.04 -0.13
N LEU A 58 6.73 -4.02 1.10
CA LEU A 58 6.27 -3.11 2.17
C LEU A 58 6.50 -1.62 1.86
N LEU A 59 7.40 -1.32 0.93
CA LEU A 59 7.73 0.06 0.56
C LEU A 59 6.78 0.66 -0.48
N ASP A 60 5.96 -0.17 -1.15
CA ASP A 60 4.95 0.34 -2.07
C ASP A 60 3.79 0.94 -1.26
N ARG A 61 3.64 2.27 -1.33
CA ARG A 61 2.61 3.02 -0.60
C ARG A 61 1.21 2.85 -1.19
N GLY A 62 1.09 2.46 -2.46
CA GLY A 62 -0.16 2.23 -3.16
C GLY A 62 -0.71 0.81 -3.00
N ARG A 63 0.14 -0.14 -2.58
CA ARG A 63 -0.18 -1.58 -2.54
C ARG A 63 -1.52 -1.92 -1.89
N ALA A 64 -1.90 -1.23 -0.81
CA ALA A 64 -3.14 -1.54 -0.09
C ALA A 64 -4.38 -1.22 -0.92
N VAL A 65 -4.35 -0.11 -1.68
CA VAL A 65 -5.42 0.27 -2.60
C VAL A 65 -5.47 -0.70 -3.78
N ASP A 66 -4.31 -1.03 -4.35
CA ASP A 66 -4.23 -1.96 -5.48
C ASP A 66 -4.79 -3.36 -5.13
N TYR A 67 -4.48 -3.86 -3.93
CA TYR A 67 -5.02 -5.13 -3.45
C TYR A 67 -6.53 -5.06 -3.26
N LEU A 68 -7.03 -3.97 -2.67
CA LEU A 68 -8.46 -3.80 -2.46
C LEU A 68 -9.21 -3.79 -3.79
N LEU A 69 -8.71 -3.07 -4.80
CA LEU A 69 -9.32 -3.04 -6.13
C LEU A 69 -9.29 -4.41 -6.80
N SER A 70 -8.19 -5.15 -6.67
CA SER A 70 -8.09 -6.52 -7.19
C SER A 70 -9.10 -7.46 -6.53
N LEU A 71 -9.24 -7.38 -5.20
CA LEU A 71 -10.21 -8.16 -4.44
C LEU A 71 -11.65 -7.80 -4.81
N LEU A 72 -11.96 -6.52 -5.00
CA LEU A 72 -13.28 -6.10 -5.46
C LEU A 72 -13.60 -6.70 -6.85
N GLY A 73 -12.64 -6.67 -7.77
CA GLY A 73 -12.80 -7.34 -9.07
C GLY A 73 -12.95 -8.86 -8.95
N TYR A 74 -12.37 -9.50 -7.93
CA TYR A 74 -12.59 -10.92 -7.65
C TYR A 74 -14.00 -11.18 -7.11
N VAL A 75 -14.47 -10.35 -6.17
CA VAL A 75 -15.81 -10.42 -5.59
C VAL A 75 -16.90 -10.37 -6.67
N GLU A 76 -16.74 -9.53 -7.71
CA GLU A 76 -17.68 -9.46 -8.83
C GLU A 76 -17.92 -10.80 -9.55
N ARG A 77 -16.95 -11.72 -9.47
CA ARG A 77 -16.99 -13.05 -10.10
C ARG A 77 -17.21 -14.18 -9.11
N ALA A 78 -17.17 -13.88 -7.81
CA ALA A 78 -17.31 -14.87 -6.76
C ALA A 78 -18.78 -15.16 -6.49
N GLU A 79 -19.10 -16.42 -6.19
CA GLU A 79 -20.41 -16.76 -5.63
C GLU A 79 -20.41 -16.37 -4.15
N LEU A 80 -21.21 -15.35 -3.82
CA LEU A 80 -21.41 -14.89 -2.45
C LEU A 80 -22.75 -15.41 -1.94
N ASP A 81 -22.77 -15.91 -0.70
CA ASP A 81 -24.03 -16.11 -0.02
C ASP A 81 -24.65 -14.75 0.39
N ARG A 82 -25.91 -14.80 0.85
CA ARG A 82 -26.67 -13.60 1.21
C ARG A 82 -26.03 -12.83 2.37
N GLU A 83 -25.43 -13.53 3.33
CA GLU A 83 -24.81 -12.92 4.51
C GLU A 83 -23.52 -12.21 4.12
N GLN A 84 -22.68 -12.85 3.32
CA GLN A 84 -21.46 -12.29 2.74
C GLN A 84 -21.76 -11.05 1.88
N ALA A 85 -22.76 -11.13 1.00
CA ALA A 85 -23.16 -10.01 0.17
C ALA A 85 -23.67 -8.84 1.01
N SER A 86 -24.52 -9.10 2.02
CA SER A 86 -25.05 -8.06 2.91
C SER A 86 -23.94 -7.38 3.72
N ALA A 87 -23.03 -8.16 4.31
CA ALA A 87 -21.91 -7.62 5.09
C ALA A 87 -20.97 -6.77 4.22
N LEU A 88 -20.76 -7.19 2.96
CA LEU A 88 -19.92 -6.43 2.03
C LEU A 88 -20.58 -5.08 1.65
N VAL A 89 -21.89 -5.07 1.37
CA VAL A 89 -22.62 -3.83 1.07
C VAL A 89 -22.48 -2.83 2.21
N GLU A 90 -22.79 -3.25 3.45
CA GLU A 90 -22.71 -2.38 4.64
C GLU A 90 -21.32 -1.76 4.77
N ARG A 91 -20.26 -2.57 4.65
CA ARG A 91 -18.88 -2.08 4.75
C ARG A 91 -18.48 -1.15 3.61
N LEU A 92 -18.91 -1.44 2.37
CA LEU A 92 -18.59 -0.59 1.23
C LEU A 92 -19.30 0.76 1.30
N GLU A 93 -20.52 0.81 1.83
CA GLU A 93 -21.24 2.05 2.08
C GLU A 93 -20.53 2.91 3.12
N GLU A 94 -20.13 2.33 4.27
CA GLU A 94 -19.35 3.02 5.30
C GLU A 94 -18.05 3.63 4.74
N VAL A 95 -17.30 2.83 3.97
CA VAL A 95 -16.04 3.27 3.37
C VAL A 95 -16.27 4.34 2.32
N THR A 96 -17.29 4.20 1.48
CA THR A 96 -17.65 5.19 0.46
C THR A 96 -17.96 6.54 1.10
N GLU A 97 -18.74 6.55 2.17
CA GLU A 97 -19.08 7.78 2.89
C GLU A 97 -17.84 8.42 3.53
N LEU A 98 -16.96 7.61 4.14
CA LEU A 98 -15.69 8.10 4.66
C LEU A 98 -14.81 8.74 3.57
N LEU A 99 -14.71 8.10 2.40
CA LEU A 99 -13.92 8.60 1.28
C LEU A 99 -14.51 9.87 0.70
N ARG A 100 -15.84 9.96 0.55
CA ARG A 100 -16.55 11.19 0.14
C ARG A 100 -16.27 12.34 1.10
N LYS A 101 -16.35 12.12 2.42
CA LYS A 101 -15.98 13.13 3.43
C LYS A 101 -14.54 13.59 3.30
N ARG A 102 -13.60 12.69 3.04
CA ARG A 102 -12.19 13.06 2.79
C ARG A 102 -12.07 13.91 1.55
N LEU A 103 -12.66 13.52 0.43
CA LEU A 103 -12.62 14.28 -0.83
C LEU A 103 -13.29 15.66 -0.70
N GLY A 104 -14.44 15.75 -0.03
CA GLY A 104 -15.12 17.02 0.25
C GLY A 104 -14.30 17.98 1.12
N LYS A 105 -13.51 17.45 2.05
CA LYS A 105 -12.51 18.24 2.80
C LYS A 105 -11.35 18.71 1.93
N TYR A 106 -11.02 18.03 0.83
CA TYR A 106 -9.98 18.47 -0.11
C TYR A 106 -10.51 19.46 -1.17
N HIS A 107 -11.83 19.49 -1.42
CA HIS A 107 -12.44 20.40 -2.39
C HIS A 107 -12.62 21.84 -1.87
N THR A 108 -12.67 22.05 -0.55
CA THR A 108 -12.78 23.38 0.07
C THR A 108 -11.48 24.19 0.11
N PHE A 109 -10.33 23.62 -0.29
CA PHE A 109 -9.01 24.30 -0.23
C PHE A 109 -8.47 24.78 -1.58
N VAL A 110 -9.22 24.64 -2.68
CA VAL A 110 -8.80 25.18 -3.98
C VAL A 110 -9.75 26.30 -4.39
N VAL A 111 -9.56 27.48 -3.82
CA VAL A 111 -10.07 28.73 -4.41
C VAL A 111 -8.95 29.26 -5.31
N PRO A 112 -9.10 29.24 -6.65
CA PRO A 112 -8.09 29.82 -7.53
C PRO A 112 -8.07 31.34 -7.38
N ALA A 113 -6.88 31.87 -7.07
CA ALA A 113 -6.64 33.30 -7.05
C ALA A 113 -6.74 33.89 -8.47
N GLY A 114 -7.69 34.81 -8.64
CA GLY A 114 -7.55 36.00 -9.49
C GLY A 114 -7.24 35.78 -10.97
N GLN A 115 -8.28 35.82 -11.79
CA GLN A 115 -8.19 36.20 -13.20
C GLN A 115 -7.47 37.56 -13.29
N ARG A 116 -6.28 37.60 -13.91
CA ARG A 116 -5.69 38.85 -14.39
C ARG A 116 -6.41 39.21 -15.69
N THR A 117 -7.28 40.19 -15.64
CA THR A 117 -7.63 40.99 -16.81
C THR A 117 -6.47 41.94 -17.10
N GLN A 118 -5.85 41.80 -18.27
CA GLN A 118 -5.04 42.86 -18.89
C GLN A 118 -5.96 43.64 -19.84
N PRO A 119 -5.89 44.99 -19.88
CA PRO A 119 -6.14 45.71 -21.12
C PRO A 119 -4.97 45.56 -22.09
#